data_AF-A0A7C6W7S9-F1
#
_entry.id   AF-A0A7C6W7S9-F1
#
_cell.length_a   1.000
_cell.length_b   1.000
_cell.length_c   1.000
_cell.angle_alpha   90.00
_cell.angle_beta   90.00
_cell.angle_gamma   90.00
#
_symmetry.space_group_name_H-M   'P 1'
#
loop_
_entity.id
_entity.type
_entity.pdbx_description
1 polymer ?
#
loop_
_entity_poly.entity_id
_entity_poly.type
_entity_poly.pdbx_seq_one_letter_code
_entity_poly.pdbx_strand_id
1 'polypeptide(L)'
;MKPFTLIKYIFVVLFASTTPLVAQEQPVELVNPFIGSDNYGTTNPGAVRPNGMMSVSPFNVMGSDLNKYDKDKQWWSTPYSNVNSFFTGYSHVNLSGVGCPDLGSLLLMPTTGELNVDYKEYGSIYSDERAVPGYYSNILTKYNIKTEVTATDRSSIARFTFPKGEANILMNLGEGLTNESGAWMRRVSQTEIEGMKLQGTFCYNPQAVFPIYFVMRVNKQPVSTGYWKMQREMQGVEAEWDIHSGQYKLYTKYNRDIAGDDIGAYFSYDVEEGEIIEVQIGVSFVSTENAWENLETEQSGFNFDAVRKQAYEDWNKELSRVKVEGGTYD
;
A
#
# COMPACT_ATOMS: atom_id res chain seq x y z
N MET A 1 5.36 75.70 57.72
CA MET A 1 5.42 75.57 56.26
C MET A 1 6.15 74.29 55.89
N LYS A 2 5.45 73.28 55.38
CA LYS A 2 6.06 72.07 54.79
C LYS A 2 5.70 72.07 53.29
N PRO A 3 6.64 71.88 52.35
CA PRO A 3 6.29 71.53 50.99
C PRO A 3 6.42 70.01 50.78
N PHE A 4 5.35 69.42 50.25
CA PHE A 4 5.24 68.05 49.79
C PHE A 4 6.01 67.87 48.47
N THR A 5 6.76 66.77 48.35
CA THR A 5 7.39 66.32 47.10
C THR A 5 6.49 65.26 46.46
N LEU A 6 5.98 65.52 45.25
CA LEU A 6 5.11 64.60 44.51
C LEU A 6 5.95 63.82 43.48
N ILE A 7 6.09 62.51 43.69
CA ILE A 7 6.74 61.57 42.75
C ILE A 7 5.69 61.14 41.72
N LYS A 8 5.93 61.42 40.43
CA LYS A 8 5.12 60.91 39.30
C LYS A 8 5.68 59.56 38.84
N TYR A 9 4.92 58.49 39.04
CA TYR A 9 5.17 57.20 38.40
C TYR A 9 4.56 57.20 37.00
N ILE A 10 5.37 56.97 35.97
CA ILE A 10 4.92 56.75 34.59
C ILE A 10 4.72 55.25 34.42
N PHE A 11 3.47 54.82 34.29
CA PHE A 11 3.12 53.45 33.88
C PHE A 11 3.20 53.36 32.35
N VAL A 12 4.17 52.60 31.84
CA VAL A 12 4.23 52.18 30.43
C VAL A 12 3.37 50.93 30.31
N VAL A 13 2.21 51.04 29.67
CA VAL A 13 1.37 49.89 29.30
C VAL A 13 1.90 49.34 27.98
N LEU A 14 2.63 48.22 28.02
CA LEU A 14 2.95 47.44 26.83
C LEU A 14 1.68 46.72 26.34
N PHE A 15 1.11 47.20 25.24
CA PHE A 15 0.12 46.44 24.47
C PHE A 15 0.85 45.31 23.73
N ALA A 16 0.78 44.09 24.27
CA ALA A 16 1.13 42.89 23.52
C ALA A 16 0.00 42.59 22.54
N SER A 17 0.14 43.06 21.30
CA SER A 17 -0.73 42.70 20.18
C SER A 17 -0.50 41.23 19.83
N THR A 18 -1.36 40.35 20.33
CA THR A 18 -1.45 38.95 19.86
C THR A 18 -2.17 38.95 18.52
N THR A 19 -1.43 39.08 17.42
CA THR A 19 -1.95 38.76 16.10
C THR A 19 -2.21 37.25 16.04
N PRO A 20 -3.45 36.79 15.77
CA PRO A 20 -3.68 35.38 15.53
C PRO A 20 -2.84 34.97 14.32
N LEU A 21 -1.96 34.00 14.54
CA LEU A 21 -1.21 33.36 13.46
C LEU A 21 -2.24 32.60 12.62
N VAL A 22 -2.73 33.20 11.54
CA VAL A 22 -3.49 32.44 10.54
C VAL A 22 -2.48 31.46 9.95
N ALA A 23 -2.65 30.17 10.27
CA ALA A 23 -1.84 29.13 9.66
C ALA A 23 -1.99 29.27 8.15
N GLN A 24 -0.88 29.52 7.47
CA GLN A 24 -0.87 29.59 6.02
C GLN A 24 -1.23 28.21 5.49
N GLU A 25 -2.36 28.10 4.80
CA GLU A 25 -2.82 26.88 4.13
C GLU A 25 -1.70 26.35 3.23
N GLN A 26 -1.38 25.07 3.39
CA GLN A 26 -0.28 24.46 2.65
C GLN A 26 -0.82 23.93 1.31
N PRO A 27 -0.19 24.22 0.16
CA PRO A 27 -0.70 23.78 -1.15
C PRO A 27 -1.00 22.29 -1.26
N VAL A 28 -0.28 21.45 -0.51
CA VAL A 28 -0.52 20.00 -0.45
C VAL A 28 -1.91 19.63 0.10
N GLU A 29 -2.53 20.50 0.91
CA GLU A 29 -3.85 20.31 1.49
C GLU A 29 -4.98 20.50 0.46
N LEU A 30 -4.68 21.18 -0.66
CA LEU A 30 -5.62 21.40 -1.76
C LEU A 30 -5.68 20.22 -2.74
N VAL A 31 -4.75 19.27 -2.66
CA VAL A 31 -4.69 18.14 -3.58
C VAL A 31 -5.73 17.09 -3.20
N ASN A 32 -6.58 16.73 -4.16
CA ASN A 32 -7.50 15.62 -4.05
C ASN A 32 -7.04 14.44 -4.92
N PRO A 33 -6.41 13.39 -4.34
CA PRO A 33 -5.92 12.23 -5.10
C PRO A 33 -7.00 11.37 -5.77
N PHE A 34 -8.29 11.56 -5.43
CA PHE A 34 -9.39 10.82 -6.05
C PHE A 34 -9.78 11.37 -7.43
N ILE A 35 -9.36 12.60 -7.77
CA ILE A 35 -9.68 13.19 -9.07
C ILE A 35 -9.02 12.35 -10.19
N GLY A 36 -9.86 11.87 -11.12
CA GLY A 36 -9.45 11.02 -12.25
C GLY A 36 -9.50 9.51 -11.99
N SER A 37 -9.91 9.08 -10.80
CA SER A 37 -10.04 7.65 -10.45
C SER A 37 -11.30 6.97 -11.00
N ASP A 38 -12.18 7.72 -11.64
CA ASP A 38 -13.36 7.24 -12.37
C ASP A 38 -13.44 7.94 -13.74
N ASN A 39 -14.39 7.52 -14.58
CA ASN A 39 -14.67 8.08 -15.90
C ASN A 39 -13.42 8.15 -16.81
N TYR A 40 -12.63 7.07 -16.82
CA TYR A 40 -11.48 6.88 -17.70
C TYR A 40 -10.31 7.87 -17.51
N GLY A 41 -10.23 8.58 -16.37
CA GLY A 41 -9.02 9.34 -16.03
C GLY A 41 -7.82 8.43 -15.76
N THR A 42 -8.05 7.22 -15.24
CA THR A 42 -7.05 6.18 -14.94
C THR A 42 -5.97 6.60 -13.94
N THR A 43 -6.28 7.55 -13.05
CA THR A 43 -5.43 7.89 -11.90
C THR A 43 -5.76 6.98 -10.71
N ASN A 44 -4.90 7.01 -9.69
CA ASN A 44 -5.13 6.26 -8.46
C ASN A 44 -4.74 7.10 -7.23
N PRO A 45 -5.41 6.91 -6.08
CA PRO A 45 -5.21 7.73 -4.87
C PRO A 45 -4.05 7.22 -3.99
N GLY A 46 -3.20 6.36 -4.53
CA GLY A 46 -2.15 5.69 -3.78
C GLY A 46 -1.08 6.63 -3.24
N ALA A 47 -0.38 6.18 -2.21
CA ALA A 47 0.75 6.91 -1.67
C ALA A 47 1.95 6.84 -2.61
N VAL A 48 2.51 8.01 -2.95
CA VAL A 48 3.70 8.15 -3.80
C VAL A 48 4.40 9.47 -3.45
N ARG A 49 5.73 9.54 -3.55
CA ARG A 49 6.50 10.80 -3.48
C ARG A 49 6.58 11.48 -4.85
N PRO A 50 6.88 12.78 -4.94
CA PRO A 50 7.16 13.41 -6.22
C PRO A 50 8.25 12.63 -6.99
N ASN A 51 7.91 12.12 -8.18
CA ASN A 51 8.79 11.29 -9.01
C ASN A 51 9.28 9.97 -8.36
N GLY A 52 8.61 9.48 -7.32
CA GLY A 52 8.92 8.19 -6.70
C GLY A 52 8.65 7.01 -7.65
N MET A 53 9.52 6.00 -7.61
CA MET A 53 9.31 4.73 -8.30
C MET A 53 8.30 3.86 -7.55
N MET A 54 8.32 3.91 -6.22
CA MET A 54 7.34 3.22 -5.38
C MET A 54 6.05 4.03 -5.30
N SER A 55 4.96 3.40 -5.72
CA SER A 55 3.60 3.82 -5.38
C SER A 55 2.84 2.67 -4.74
N VAL A 56 2.03 2.97 -3.72
CA VAL A 56 1.22 1.96 -3.01
C VAL A 56 -0.24 2.36 -3.10
N SER A 57 -1.00 1.60 -3.89
CA SER A 57 -2.36 1.97 -4.28
C SER A 57 -3.35 0.90 -3.86
N PRO A 58 -4.54 1.29 -3.36
CA PRO A 58 -5.61 0.33 -3.10
C PRO A 58 -5.96 -0.42 -4.39
N PHE A 59 -6.13 -1.74 -4.28
CA PHE A 59 -6.51 -2.59 -5.41
C PHE A 59 -7.96 -3.06 -5.22
N ASN A 60 -8.87 -2.47 -5.98
CA ASN A 60 -10.31 -2.75 -5.87
C ASN A 60 -10.96 -3.08 -7.22
N VAL A 61 -10.18 -3.63 -8.16
CA VAL A 61 -10.61 -3.87 -9.55
C VAL A 61 -10.67 -5.35 -9.91
N MET A 62 -10.79 -6.24 -8.92
CA MET A 62 -11.01 -7.66 -9.15
C MET A 62 -11.68 -8.34 -7.95
N GLY A 63 -12.11 -9.58 -8.15
CA GLY A 63 -12.42 -10.51 -7.07
C GLY A 63 -13.85 -10.48 -6.55
N SER A 64 -14.72 -9.62 -7.09
CA SER A 64 -16.12 -9.58 -6.67
C SER A 64 -17.05 -8.93 -7.69
N ASP A 65 -18.28 -9.45 -7.78
CA ASP A 65 -19.37 -8.83 -8.54
C ASP A 65 -19.93 -7.56 -7.86
N LEU A 66 -19.48 -7.23 -6.64
CA LEU A 66 -19.76 -5.94 -6.01
C LEU A 66 -19.04 -4.79 -6.71
N ASN A 67 -17.98 -5.08 -7.47
CA ASN A 67 -17.26 -4.08 -8.25
C ASN A 67 -17.97 -3.84 -9.57
N LYS A 68 -18.20 -2.58 -9.89
CA LYS A 68 -18.75 -2.15 -11.19
C LYS A 68 -17.76 -2.42 -12.32
N TYR A 69 -16.47 -2.19 -12.06
CA TYR A 69 -15.39 -2.42 -13.00
C TYR A 69 -14.48 -3.53 -12.51
N ASP A 70 -14.19 -4.47 -13.38
CA ASP A 70 -13.31 -5.61 -13.10
C ASP A 70 -12.26 -5.68 -14.21
N LYS A 71 -11.00 -5.87 -13.81
CA LYS A 71 -9.83 -5.87 -14.68
C LYS A 71 -9.84 -7.02 -15.69
N ASP A 72 -10.52 -8.12 -15.36
CA ASP A 72 -10.55 -9.33 -16.19
C ASP A 72 -11.79 -9.40 -17.08
N LYS A 73 -12.77 -8.50 -16.87
CA LYS A 73 -14.01 -8.42 -17.68
C LYS A 73 -13.91 -7.42 -18.84
N GLN A 74 -12.88 -6.58 -18.86
CA GLN A 74 -12.69 -5.56 -19.89
C GLN A 74 -11.24 -5.07 -19.90
N TRP A 75 -10.89 -4.25 -20.89
CA TRP A 75 -9.59 -3.59 -20.90
C TRP A 75 -9.49 -2.55 -19.77
N TRP A 76 -8.64 -2.81 -18.78
CA TRP A 76 -8.55 -1.99 -17.58
C TRP A 76 -7.10 -1.79 -17.15
N SER A 77 -6.68 -0.55 -16.94
CA SER A 77 -5.28 -0.17 -16.70
C SER A 77 -5.03 0.51 -15.36
N THR A 78 -6.06 0.65 -14.53
CA THR A 78 -5.96 1.31 -13.21
C THR A 78 -6.18 0.29 -12.09
N PRO A 79 -5.38 0.30 -11.02
CA PRO A 79 -5.58 -0.59 -9.87
C PRO A 79 -6.81 -0.22 -9.04
N TYR A 80 -7.33 0.99 -9.24
CA TYR A 80 -8.37 1.57 -8.40
C TYR A 80 -9.51 2.21 -9.21
N SER A 81 -10.74 2.07 -8.71
CA SER A 81 -11.89 2.83 -9.13
C SER A 81 -12.75 3.28 -7.94
N ASN A 82 -13.13 4.55 -7.89
CA ASN A 82 -13.94 5.12 -6.80
C ASN A 82 -15.37 4.54 -6.73
N VAL A 83 -15.86 3.97 -7.83
CA VAL A 83 -17.19 3.33 -7.87
C VAL A 83 -17.17 1.85 -7.46
N ASN A 84 -15.99 1.30 -7.22
CA ASN A 84 -15.81 -0.05 -6.70
C ASN A 84 -15.76 -0.02 -5.18
N SER A 85 -16.10 -1.14 -4.55
CA SER A 85 -16.19 -1.23 -3.09
C SER A 85 -15.46 -2.44 -2.51
N PHE A 86 -15.06 -3.41 -3.33
CA PHE A 86 -14.39 -4.62 -2.87
C PHE A 86 -12.88 -4.52 -3.09
N PHE A 87 -12.15 -4.46 -1.99
CA PHE A 87 -10.71 -4.31 -1.89
C PHE A 87 -10.03 -5.67 -1.72
N THR A 88 -8.96 -5.91 -2.48
CA THR A 88 -8.22 -7.18 -2.52
C THR A 88 -6.75 -7.03 -2.12
N GLY A 89 -6.35 -5.85 -1.61
CA GLY A 89 -5.02 -5.57 -1.10
C GLY A 89 -4.45 -4.25 -1.61
N TYR A 90 -3.23 -3.95 -1.18
CA TYR A 90 -2.43 -2.85 -1.71
C TYR A 90 -1.47 -3.36 -2.77
N SER A 91 -1.58 -2.79 -3.95
CA SER A 91 -0.63 -3.01 -5.05
C SER A 91 0.56 -2.06 -4.95
N HIS A 92 1.73 -2.56 -5.31
CA HIS A 92 2.98 -1.82 -5.34
C HIS A 92 3.44 -1.60 -6.78
N VAL A 93 3.97 -0.40 -7.00
CA VAL A 93 4.42 0.11 -8.30
C VAL A 93 3.28 0.13 -9.30
N ASN A 94 2.71 1.32 -9.50
CA ASN A 94 1.49 1.51 -10.29
C ASN A 94 1.70 2.59 -11.36
N LEU A 95 1.17 2.36 -12.54
CA LEU A 95 1.04 3.39 -13.56
C LEU A 95 -0.16 4.31 -13.24
N SER A 96 -0.11 5.55 -13.74
CA SER A 96 -1.18 6.53 -13.56
C SER A 96 -1.42 7.26 -14.88
N GLY A 97 -2.67 7.35 -15.31
CA GLY A 97 -3.06 8.06 -16.54
C GLY A 97 -2.76 7.27 -17.82
N VAL A 98 -2.59 5.95 -17.75
CA VAL A 98 -2.20 5.12 -18.89
C VAL A 98 -3.38 4.36 -19.48
N GLY A 99 -3.36 4.18 -20.80
CA GLY A 99 -4.39 3.44 -21.53
C GLY A 99 -4.17 1.94 -21.61
N CYS A 100 -3.05 1.38 -21.13
CA CYS A 100 -2.75 -0.06 -21.18
C CYS A 100 -2.37 -0.57 -19.78
N PRO A 101 -2.80 -1.77 -19.37
CA PRO A 101 -2.39 -2.36 -18.11
C PRO A 101 -0.92 -2.76 -18.14
N ASP A 102 -0.24 -2.48 -17.02
CA ASP A 102 1.03 -3.05 -16.61
C ASP A 102 1.25 -2.72 -15.13
N LEU A 103 2.23 -3.36 -14.49
CA LEU A 103 2.56 -3.20 -13.08
C LEU A 103 1.33 -3.50 -12.19
N GLY A 104 1.16 -2.76 -11.07
CA GLY A 104 0.04 -2.94 -10.15
C GLY A 104 0.02 -4.35 -9.54
N SER A 105 1.17 -4.77 -9.02
CA SER A 105 1.40 -6.13 -8.53
C SER A 105 1.86 -6.14 -7.07
N LEU A 106 2.33 -7.28 -6.54
CA LEU A 106 2.77 -7.44 -5.15
C LEU A 106 1.68 -7.03 -4.14
N LEU A 107 0.58 -7.78 -4.11
CA LEU A 107 -0.60 -7.40 -3.33
C LEU A 107 -0.42 -7.72 -1.85
N LEU A 108 -0.43 -6.68 -1.02
CA LEU A 108 -0.35 -6.79 0.43
C LEU A 108 -1.74 -6.66 1.05
N MET A 109 -2.19 -7.68 1.80
CA MET A 109 -3.51 -7.69 2.41
C MET A 109 -3.46 -8.16 3.88
N PRO A 110 -3.95 -7.35 4.84
CA PRO A 110 -4.17 -7.81 6.20
C PRO A 110 -5.58 -8.40 6.37
N THR A 111 -5.72 -9.45 7.19
CA THR A 111 -7.01 -10.08 7.54
C THR A 111 -7.06 -10.47 9.01
N THR A 112 -8.27 -10.69 9.55
CA THR A 112 -8.48 -11.33 10.86
C THR A 112 -9.19 -12.67 10.71
N GLY A 113 -9.02 -13.54 11.70
CA GLY A 113 -9.59 -14.88 11.75
C GLY A 113 -8.78 -15.92 10.99
N GLU A 114 -9.46 -17.01 10.63
CA GLU A 114 -8.85 -18.16 9.95
C GLU A 114 -8.17 -17.75 8.63
N LEU A 115 -7.00 -18.31 8.38
CA LEU A 115 -6.22 -18.04 7.17
C LEU A 115 -7.00 -18.45 5.92
N ASN A 116 -7.28 -17.48 5.06
CA ASN A 116 -7.83 -17.68 3.73
C ASN A 116 -6.97 -16.93 2.71
N VAL A 117 -6.58 -17.62 1.64
CA VAL A 117 -5.65 -17.11 0.61
C VAL A 117 -6.32 -16.90 -0.75
N ASP A 118 -7.61 -17.22 -0.89
CA ASP A 118 -8.37 -16.89 -2.09
C ASP A 118 -8.82 -15.43 -2.02
N TYR A 119 -8.41 -14.61 -2.99
CA TYR A 119 -8.70 -13.17 -3.02
C TYR A 119 -10.18 -12.85 -3.18
N LYS A 120 -10.98 -13.78 -3.73
CA LYS A 120 -12.43 -13.64 -3.82
C LYS A 120 -13.07 -13.79 -2.44
N GLU A 121 -12.42 -14.52 -1.55
CA GLU A 121 -12.92 -14.78 -0.21
C GLU A 121 -12.28 -13.84 0.82
N TYR A 122 -10.96 -13.63 0.78
CA TYR A 122 -10.26 -12.75 1.73
C TYR A 122 -10.51 -11.26 1.47
N GLY A 123 -10.98 -10.87 0.29
CA GLY A 123 -11.25 -9.46 0.02
C GLY A 123 -12.31 -8.90 0.97
N SER A 124 -12.32 -7.56 1.09
CA SER A 124 -13.19 -6.86 2.02
C SER A 124 -13.83 -5.66 1.35
N ILE A 125 -15.07 -5.37 1.70
CA ILE A 125 -15.59 -4.01 1.57
C ILE A 125 -14.85 -3.07 2.54
N TYR A 126 -14.81 -1.78 2.24
CA TYR A 126 -14.09 -0.81 3.06
C TYR A 126 -14.88 0.48 3.30
N SER A 127 -14.50 1.20 4.35
CA SER A 127 -15.07 2.49 4.73
C SER A 127 -13.95 3.47 5.13
N ASP A 128 -14.34 4.69 5.47
CA ASP A 128 -13.45 5.72 6.06
C ASP A 128 -12.18 5.95 5.23
N GLU A 129 -12.37 5.97 3.92
CA GLU A 129 -11.30 6.15 2.95
C GLU A 129 -10.76 7.59 2.99
N ARG A 130 -9.44 7.71 3.05
CA ARG A 130 -8.74 8.99 3.03
C ARG A 130 -7.47 8.88 2.21
N ALA A 131 -7.28 9.83 1.30
CA ALA A 131 -6.06 9.98 0.54
C ALA A 131 -5.58 11.44 0.60
N VAL A 132 -4.29 11.62 0.82
CA VAL A 132 -3.57 12.89 0.65
C VAL A 132 -2.23 12.59 -0.01
N PRO A 133 -1.53 13.56 -0.62
CA PRO A 133 -0.24 13.28 -1.26
C PRO A 133 0.73 12.55 -0.32
N GLY A 134 1.20 11.38 -0.75
CA GLY A 134 2.10 10.52 0.03
C GLY A 134 1.46 9.64 1.09
N TYR A 135 0.13 9.60 1.23
CA TYR A 135 -0.55 8.78 2.26
C TYR A 135 -1.95 8.33 1.84
N TYR A 136 -2.27 7.07 2.14
CA TYR A 136 -3.61 6.52 1.97
C TYR A 136 -4.01 5.70 3.21
N SER A 137 -5.30 5.72 3.57
CA SER A 137 -5.87 4.86 4.60
C SER A 137 -7.33 4.49 4.34
N ASN A 138 -7.75 3.33 4.83
CA ASN A 138 -9.15 2.93 4.91
C ASN A 138 -9.40 2.03 6.13
N ILE A 139 -10.65 1.62 6.32
CA ILE A 139 -11.03 0.57 7.27
C ILE A 139 -11.59 -0.61 6.48
N LEU A 140 -10.99 -1.79 6.65
CA LEU A 140 -11.51 -3.04 6.09
C LEU A 140 -12.65 -3.54 6.96
N THR A 141 -13.90 -3.29 6.55
CA THR A 141 -15.06 -3.48 7.43
C THR A 141 -15.31 -4.94 7.79
N LYS A 142 -14.96 -5.89 6.91
CA LYS A 142 -15.04 -7.33 7.19
C LYS A 142 -14.16 -7.74 8.37
N TYR A 143 -13.01 -7.08 8.52
CA TYR A 143 -11.98 -7.44 9.48
C TYR A 143 -11.84 -6.45 10.64
N ASN A 144 -12.51 -5.31 10.58
CA ASN A 144 -12.34 -4.21 11.52
C ASN A 144 -10.86 -3.76 11.65
N ILE A 145 -10.13 -3.76 10.53
CA ILE A 145 -8.71 -3.37 10.48
C ILE A 145 -8.61 -1.97 9.91
N LYS A 146 -7.95 -1.06 10.64
CA LYS A 146 -7.50 0.21 10.06
C LYS A 146 -6.20 -0.02 9.31
N THR A 147 -6.16 0.42 8.07
CA THR A 147 -5.00 0.31 7.19
C THR A 147 -4.45 1.69 6.87
N GLU A 148 -3.13 1.81 6.84
CA GLU A 148 -2.45 3.05 6.50
C GLU A 148 -1.21 2.69 5.67
N VAL A 149 -0.96 3.39 4.56
CA VAL A 149 0.22 3.18 3.70
C VAL A 149 0.87 4.51 3.33
N THR A 150 2.20 4.50 3.24
CA THR A 150 3.01 5.60 2.72
C THR A 150 4.23 5.04 1.96
N ALA A 151 4.97 5.90 1.26
CA ALA A 151 6.04 5.49 0.36
C ALA A 151 7.26 6.43 0.43
N THR A 152 8.44 5.84 0.21
CA THR A 152 9.68 6.52 -0.14
C THR A 152 9.87 6.50 -1.66
N ASP A 153 11.09 6.71 -2.17
CA ASP A 153 11.35 6.67 -3.61
C ASP A 153 11.27 5.26 -4.19
N ARG A 154 11.69 4.23 -3.44
CA ARG A 154 11.81 2.83 -3.91
C ARG A 154 11.33 1.80 -2.88
N SER A 155 10.77 2.25 -1.77
CA SER A 155 10.21 1.38 -0.74
C SER A 155 8.93 1.95 -0.15
N SER A 156 8.16 1.11 0.53
CA SER A 156 6.92 1.48 1.20
C SER A 156 6.92 1.03 2.64
N ILE A 157 6.02 1.62 3.42
CA ILE A 157 5.67 1.12 4.74
C ILE A 157 4.15 1.17 4.93
N ALA A 158 3.60 0.03 5.31
CA ALA A 158 2.22 -0.14 5.71
C ALA A 158 2.13 -0.27 7.23
N ARG A 159 1.04 0.23 7.81
CA ARG A 159 0.69 0.12 9.22
C ARG A 159 -0.73 -0.42 9.30
N PHE A 160 -0.89 -1.56 9.98
CA PHE A 160 -2.18 -2.21 10.18
C PHE A 160 -2.51 -2.24 11.67
N THR A 161 -3.65 -1.67 12.05
CA THR A 161 -4.16 -1.69 13.43
C THR A 161 -5.26 -2.74 13.52
N PHE A 162 -5.03 -3.77 14.32
CA PHE A 162 -5.91 -4.93 14.40
C PHE A 162 -6.86 -4.87 15.61
N PRO A 163 -8.06 -5.47 15.51
CA PRO A 163 -8.82 -5.86 16.69
C PRO A 163 -8.17 -7.08 17.36
N LYS A 164 -8.58 -7.40 18.58
CA LYS A 164 -8.09 -8.60 19.27
C LYS A 164 -8.47 -9.89 18.53
N GLY A 165 -7.53 -10.81 18.36
CA GLY A 165 -7.78 -12.16 17.83
C GLY A 165 -6.66 -12.70 16.96
N GLU A 166 -7.00 -13.67 16.12
CA GLU A 166 -6.11 -14.17 15.06
C GLU A 166 -6.04 -13.15 13.92
N ALA A 167 -4.84 -12.93 13.40
CA ALA A 167 -4.57 -12.00 12.30
C ALA A 167 -3.60 -12.59 11.30
N ASN A 168 -3.69 -12.15 10.05
CA ASN A 168 -2.79 -12.55 8.98
C ASN A 168 -2.33 -11.33 8.17
N ILE A 169 -1.11 -11.41 7.65
CA ILE A 169 -0.59 -10.54 6.60
C ILE A 169 -0.25 -11.43 5.41
N LEU A 170 -0.85 -11.11 4.27
CA LEU A 170 -0.75 -11.86 3.02
C LEU A 170 0.05 -11.05 1.99
N MET A 171 1.05 -11.69 1.38
CA MET A 171 1.75 -11.19 0.19
C MET A 171 1.37 -12.07 -0.99
N ASN A 172 0.44 -11.59 -1.83
CA ASN A 172 -0.07 -12.30 -2.98
C ASN A 172 0.66 -11.87 -4.26
N LEU A 173 1.35 -12.82 -4.89
CA LEU A 173 2.06 -12.62 -6.16
C LEU A 173 1.29 -13.20 -7.37
N GLY A 174 0.18 -13.89 -7.15
CA GLY A 174 -0.64 -14.44 -8.23
C GLY A 174 -1.30 -13.37 -9.07
N GLU A 175 -1.86 -12.36 -8.42
CA GLU A 175 -2.69 -11.37 -9.09
C GLU A 175 -1.97 -10.04 -9.34
N GLY A 176 -2.51 -9.25 -10.27
CA GLY A 176 -2.03 -7.92 -10.64
C GLY A 176 -2.80 -7.36 -11.85
N LEU A 177 -2.36 -6.23 -12.42
CA LEU A 177 -2.97 -5.69 -13.65
C LEU A 177 -2.48 -6.38 -14.92
N THR A 178 -1.25 -6.91 -14.91
CA THR A 178 -0.66 -7.60 -16.06
C THR A 178 -1.11 -9.07 -16.13
N ASN A 179 -1.20 -9.59 -17.36
CA ASN A 179 -1.47 -11.00 -17.64
C ASN A 179 -0.21 -11.87 -17.57
N GLU A 180 0.99 -11.26 -17.52
CA GLU A 180 2.22 -12.03 -17.35
C GLU A 180 2.27 -12.60 -15.93
N SER A 181 2.40 -13.92 -15.86
CA SER A 181 2.43 -14.68 -14.62
C SER A 181 3.79 -15.35 -14.44
N GLY A 182 4.09 -15.66 -13.19
CA GLY A 182 5.33 -16.33 -12.80
C GLY A 182 6.06 -15.54 -11.74
N ALA A 183 6.20 -16.14 -10.59
CA ALA A 183 6.91 -15.57 -9.48
C ALA A 183 7.85 -16.58 -8.84
N TRP A 184 8.83 -16.06 -8.13
CA TRP A 184 9.69 -16.80 -7.23
C TRP A 184 9.77 -16.07 -5.91
N MET A 185 9.79 -16.82 -4.81
CA MET A 185 9.92 -16.26 -3.48
C MET A 185 10.71 -17.20 -2.57
N ARG A 186 11.52 -16.63 -1.69
CA ARG A 186 12.18 -17.34 -0.60
C ARG A 186 11.99 -16.62 0.73
N ARG A 187 12.04 -17.40 1.81
CA ARG A 187 12.04 -16.90 3.17
C ARG A 187 13.47 -16.66 3.60
N VAL A 188 13.79 -15.43 3.97
CA VAL A 188 15.12 -15.02 4.43
C VAL A 188 15.22 -15.25 5.94
N SER A 189 14.17 -14.90 6.68
CA SER A 189 14.05 -15.10 8.12
C SER A 189 12.58 -15.30 8.51
N GLN A 190 12.26 -15.37 9.81
CA GLN A 190 10.86 -15.51 10.23
C GLN A 190 10.01 -14.26 9.92
N THR A 191 10.65 -13.12 9.70
CA THR A 191 10.01 -11.82 9.46
C THR A 191 10.32 -11.26 8.09
N GLU A 192 11.04 -11.99 7.23
CA GLU A 192 11.54 -11.47 5.96
C GLU A 192 11.39 -12.49 4.84
N ILE A 193 10.90 -12.00 3.70
CA ILE A 193 10.87 -12.70 2.43
C ILE A 193 11.49 -11.81 1.36
N GLU A 194 12.00 -12.45 0.31
CA GLU A 194 12.39 -11.77 -0.91
C GLU A 194 11.91 -12.59 -2.11
N GLY A 195 11.80 -11.94 -3.26
CA GLY A 195 11.29 -12.61 -4.44
C GLY A 195 11.34 -11.75 -5.68
N MET A 196 10.72 -12.29 -6.72
CA MET A 196 10.44 -11.58 -7.95
C MET A 196 9.08 -11.97 -8.51
N LYS A 197 8.49 -11.07 -9.28
CA LYS A 197 7.33 -11.35 -10.13
C LYS A 197 7.64 -10.91 -11.55
N LEU A 198 7.35 -11.76 -12.52
CA LEU A 198 7.36 -11.39 -13.94
C LEU A 198 6.13 -10.56 -14.24
N GLN A 199 6.32 -9.48 -14.99
CA GLN A 199 5.26 -8.61 -15.46
C GLN A 199 5.62 -8.04 -16.83
N GLY A 200 4.64 -7.47 -17.53
CA GLY A 200 4.88 -6.78 -18.78
C GLY A 200 3.74 -6.95 -19.77
N THR A 201 4.10 -7.12 -21.04
CA THR A 201 3.16 -7.15 -22.17
C THR A 201 2.42 -5.82 -22.36
N PHE A 202 3.05 -4.72 -21.92
CA PHE A 202 2.53 -3.36 -22.03
C PHE A 202 2.17 -3.01 -23.47
N CYS A 203 0.93 -2.54 -23.66
CA CYS A 203 0.37 -2.15 -24.95
C CYS A 203 0.66 -3.13 -26.10
N TYR A 204 0.36 -4.42 -25.89
CA TYR A 204 0.45 -5.46 -26.92
C TYR A 204 1.87 -5.78 -27.39
N ASN A 205 2.89 -5.52 -26.56
CA ASN A 205 4.24 -6.00 -26.82
C ASN A 205 4.52 -7.30 -26.04
N PRO A 206 4.17 -8.49 -26.59
CA PRO A 206 4.23 -9.76 -25.86
C PRO A 206 5.64 -10.24 -25.49
N GLN A 207 6.68 -9.49 -25.86
CA GLN A 207 8.07 -9.80 -25.51
C GLN A 207 8.67 -8.76 -24.58
N ALA A 208 7.94 -7.69 -24.24
CA ALA A 208 8.32 -6.72 -23.22
C ALA A 208 7.95 -7.25 -21.83
N VAL A 209 8.57 -8.36 -21.43
CA VAL A 209 8.42 -8.98 -20.12
C VAL A 209 9.68 -8.70 -19.30
N PHE A 210 9.50 -8.29 -18.05
CA PHE A 210 10.59 -7.95 -17.15
C PHE A 210 10.24 -8.32 -15.69
N PRO A 211 11.22 -8.70 -14.87
CA PRO A 211 10.98 -8.94 -13.46
C PRO A 211 10.91 -7.64 -12.66
N ILE A 212 10.03 -7.60 -11.67
CA ILE A 212 10.19 -6.75 -10.50
C ILE A 212 10.67 -7.61 -9.34
N TYR A 213 11.81 -7.23 -8.75
CA TYR A 213 12.33 -7.83 -7.54
C TYR A 213 11.79 -7.10 -6.33
N PHE A 214 11.45 -7.83 -5.29
CA PHE A 214 10.95 -7.25 -4.05
C PHE A 214 11.57 -7.92 -2.82
N VAL A 215 11.54 -7.17 -1.73
CA VAL A 215 11.85 -7.64 -0.38
C VAL A 215 10.73 -7.16 0.53
N MET A 216 10.36 -7.97 1.52
CA MET A 216 9.35 -7.59 2.52
C MET A 216 9.86 -7.95 3.91
N ARG A 217 9.66 -7.03 4.85
CA ARG A 217 9.97 -7.20 6.27
C ARG A 217 8.74 -6.84 7.12
N VAL A 218 8.44 -7.63 8.13
CA VAL A 218 7.44 -7.31 9.16
C VAL A 218 8.12 -6.97 10.49
N ASN A 219 7.55 -6.04 11.27
CA ASN A 219 8.15 -5.59 12.54
C ASN A 219 7.90 -6.54 13.72
N LYS A 220 6.97 -7.48 13.59
CA LYS A 220 6.59 -8.46 14.61
C LYS A 220 6.88 -9.87 14.12
N GLN A 221 7.42 -10.72 14.99
CA GLN A 221 7.62 -12.13 14.69
C GLN A 221 6.27 -12.87 14.66
N PRO A 222 5.93 -13.57 13.56
CA PRO A 222 4.65 -14.28 13.45
C PRO A 222 4.64 -15.56 14.29
N VAL A 223 3.45 -16.01 14.69
CA VAL A 223 3.26 -17.34 15.32
C VAL A 223 3.41 -18.45 14.29
N SER A 224 3.04 -18.19 13.03
CA SER A 224 3.29 -19.10 11.91
C SER A 224 3.47 -18.34 10.60
N THR A 225 4.24 -18.91 9.69
CA THR A 225 4.41 -18.38 8.34
C THR A 225 4.58 -19.54 7.37
N GLY A 226 4.06 -19.37 6.16
CA GLY A 226 4.10 -20.38 5.11
C GLY A 226 3.91 -19.76 3.73
N TYR A 227 3.79 -20.63 2.75
CA TYR A 227 3.42 -20.25 1.40
C TYR A 227 2.05 -20.79 1.04
N TRP A 228 1.48 -20.27 -0.03
CA TRP A 228 0.45 -20.96 -0.78
C TRP A 228 0.82 -21.01 -2.26
N LYS A 229 0.17 -21.93 -2.98
CA LYS A 229 0.20 -22.00 -4.44
C LYS A 229 -1.10 -22.59 -4.98
N MET A 230 -1.73 -21.94 -5.96
CA MET A 230 -2.81 -22.57 -6.72
C MET A 230 -2.26 -23.79 -7.46
N GLN A 231 -2.80 -24.97 -7.20
CA GLN A 231 -2.46 -26.14 -8.01
C GLN A 231 -3.25 -26.10 -9.31
N ARG A 232 -2.60 -26.52 -10.39
CA ARG A 232 -3.28 -26.74 -11.66
C ARG A 232 -4.50 -27.64 -11.46
N GLU A 233 -5.55 -27.39 -12.20
CA GLU A 233 -6.65 -28.34 -12.31
C GLU A 233 -6.14 -29.59 -13.05
N MET A 234 -6.19 -30.73 -12.37
CA MET A 234 -5.80 -32.03 -12.90
C MET A 234 -7.04 -32.76 -13.43
N GLN A 235 -6.84 -33.72 -14.33
CA GLN A 235 -7.93 -34.50 -14.91
C GLN A 235 -7.69 -36.01 -14.77
N GLY A 236 -8.78 -36.78 -14.71
CA GLY A 236 -8.74 -38.23 -14.60
C GLY A 236 -8.09 -38.71 -13.30
N VAL A 237 -7.35 -39.82 -13.38
CA VAL A 237 -6.74 -40.48 -12.22
C VAL A 237 -5.73 -39.61 -11.47
N GLU A 238 -5.12 -38.62 -12.12
CA GLU A 238 -4.19 -37.70 -11.46
C GLU A 238 -4.91 -36.85 -10.39
N ALA A 239 -6.13 -36.40 -10.69
CA ALA A 239 -6.95 -35.60 -9.77
C ALA A 239 -7.38 -36.38 -8.52
N GLU A 240 -7.47 -37.70 -8.61
CA GLU A 240 -7.78 -38.56 -7.44
C GLU A 240 -6.61 -38.61 -6.44
N TRP A 241 -5.39 -38.25 -6.87
CA TRP A 241 -4.16 -38.38 -6.08
C TRP A 241 -3.73 -37.05 -5.46
N ASP A 242 -4.26 -35.92 -5.94
CA ASP A 242 -4.00 -34.60 -5.38
C ASP A 242 -5.32 -33.93 -4.94
N ILE A 243 -5.56 -33.94 -3.63
CA ILE A 243 -6.73 -33.30 -3.01
C ILE A 243 -6.79 -31.79 -3.24
N HIS A 244 -5.69 -31.17 -3.70
CA HIS A 244 -5.61 -29.75 -3.99
C HIS A 244 -5.76 -29.43 -5.47
N SER A 245 -6.11 -30.39 -6.35
CA SER A 245 -6.37 -30.13 -7.77
C SER A 245 -7.33 -28.95 -7.97
N GLY A 246 -6.89 -27.91 -8.67
CA GLY A 246 -7.67 -26.68 -8.91
C GLY A 246 -7.91 -25.83 -7.66
N GLN A 247 -7.15 -26.04 -6.59
CA GLN A 247 -7.30 -25.36 -5.31
C GLN A 247 -5.96 -24.78 -4.82
N TYR A 248 -6.06 -23.78 -3.94
CA TYR A 248 -4.89 -23.29 -3.20
C TYR A 248 -4.40 -24.35 -2.21
N LYS A 249 -3.11 -24.70 -2.35
CA LYS A 249 -2.40 -25.56 -1.41
C LYS A 249 -1.58 -24.72 -0.44
N LEU A 250 -1.82 -24.89 0.86
CA LEU A 250 -1.04 -24.27 1.92
C LEU A 250 0.22 -25.10 2.24
N TYR A 251 1.37 -24.43 2.23
CA TYR A 251 2.65 -25.01 2.60
C TYR A 251 3.08 -24.48 3.97
N THR A 252 2.65 -25.19 5.02
CA THR A 252 2.87 -24.80 6.43
C THR A 252 4.22 -25.23 6.99
N LYS A 253 4.85 -26.25 6.38
CA LYS A 253 6.14 -26.83 6.82
C LYS A 253 7.27 -26.70 5.80
N TYR A 254 6.95 -26.22 4.59
CA TYR A 254 7.93 -26.02 3.54
C TYR A 254 8.71 -24.74 3.78
N ASN A 255 10.04 -24.81 3.71
CA ASN A 255 10.95 -23.71 4.03
C ASN A 255 12.04 -23.50 2.97
N ARG A 256 11.77 -23.93 1.74
CA ARG A 256 12.63 -23.68 0.58
C ARG A 256 11.94 -22.68 -0.34
N ASP A 257 12.66 -22.26 -1.36
CA ASP A 257 12.18 -21.42 -2.43
C ASP A 257 10.92 -22.01 -3.09
N ILE A 258 9.91 -21.17 -3.31
CA ILE A 258 8.71 -21.52 -4.06
C ILE A 258 8.67 -20.73 -5.36
N ALA A 259 8.21 -21.37 -6.43
CA ALA A 259 8.08 -20.74 -7.74
C ALA A 259 6.84 -21.23 -8.51
N GLY A 260 6.42 -20.41 -9.45
CA GLY A 260 5.30 -20.67 -10.36
C GLY A 260 4.28 -19.54 -10.34
N ASP A 261 3.13 -19.83 -10.93
CA ASP A 261 1.99 -18.93 -10.93
C ASP A 261 1.23 -19.04 -9.60
N ASP A 262 0.50 -17.98 -9.25
CA ASP A 262 -0.43 -17.95 -8.12
C ASP A 262 0.15 -18.40 -6.78
N ILE A 263 1.39 -17.99 -6.53
CA ILE A 263 2.06 -18.17 -5.26
C ILE A 263 1.86 -16.96 -4.34
N GLY A 264 2.03 -17.18 -3.04
CA GLY A 264 2.19 -16.10 -2.08
C GLY A 264 2.68 -16.59 -0.73
N ALA A 265 2.86 -15.66 0.20
CA ALA A 265 3.30 -15.94 1.57
C ALA A 265 2.37 -15.31 2.61
N TYR A 266 2.15 -16.04 3.70
CA TYR A 266 1.40 -15.55 4.84
C TYR A 266 2.27 -15.45 6.09
N PHE A 267 1.90 -14.51 6.95
CA PHE A 267 2.42 -14.32 8.29
C PHE A 267 1.22 -14.22 9.23
N SER A 268 1.04 -15.19 10.13
CA SER A 268 -0.08 -15.23 11.06
C SER A 268 0.35 -14.84 12.46
N TYR A 269 -0.56 -14.23 13.21
CA TYR A 269 -0.32 -13.63 14.52
C TYR A 269 -1.51 -13.87 15.45
N ASP A 270 -1.23 -13.88 16.75
CA ASP A 270 -2.20 -13.53 17.78
C ASP A 270 -1.96 -12.07 18.16
N VAL A 271 -3.00 -11.24 18.09
CA VAL A 271 -2.93 -9.80 18.33
C VAL A 271 -3.89 -9.36 19.42
N GLU A 272 -3.45 -8.36 20.20
CA GLU A 272 -4.30 -7.66 21.16
C GLU A 272 -5.06 -6.50 20.50
N GLU A 273 -6.09 -6.00 21.18
CA GLU A 273 -6.90 -4.89 20.68
C GLU A 273 -6.03 -3.63 20.44
N GLY A 274 -6.10 -3.09 19.22
CA GLY A 274 -5.33 -1.92 18.82
C GLY A 274 -3.85 -2.21 18.56
N GLU A 275 -3.44 -3.49 18.52
CA GLU A 275 -2.06 -3.83 18.21
C GLU A 275 -1.72 -3.48 16.75
N ILE A 276 -0.52 -2.90 16.58
CA ILE A 276 -0.04 -2.42 15.29
C ILE A 276 1.04 -3.35 14.76
N ILE A 277 0.86 -3.82 13.52
CA ILE A 277 1.92 -4.51 12.76
C ILE A 277 2.27 -3.64 11.56
N GLU A 278 3.56 -3.35 11.41
CA GLU A 278 4.10 -2.58 10.29
C GLU A 278 4.82 -3.51 9.31
N VAL A 279 4.68 -3.21 8.03
CA VAL A 279 5.24 -3.98 6.92
C VAL A 279 6.01 -3.03 6.01
N GLN A 280 7.27 -3.35 5.77
CA GLN A 280 8.11 -2.65 4.80
C GLN A 280 8.26 -3.48 3.54
N ILE A 281 8.16 -2.84 2.37
CA ILE A 281 8.43 -3.47 1.08
C ILE A 281 9.41 -2.61 0.29
N GLY A 282 10.54 -3.18 -0.12
CA GLY A 282 11.48 -2.55 -1.05
C GLY A 282 11.40 -3.21 -2.43
N VAL A 283 11.60 -2.43 -3.50
CA VAL A 283 11.59 -2.98 -4.87
C VAL A 283 12.81 -2.55 -5.67
N SER A 284 13.11 -3.34 -6.70
CA SER A 284 14.15 -3.06 -7.69
C SER A 284 13.82 -3.73 -9.01
N PHE A 285 14.23 -3.12 -10.12
CA PHE A 285 14.21 -3.74 -11.45
C PHE A 285 15.54 -4.44 -11.79
N VAL A 286 16.45 -4.59 -10.81
CA VAL A 286 17.79 -5.14 -11.01
C VAL A 286 17.97 -6.49 -10.32
N SER A 287 17.71 -6.57 -9.02
CA SER A 287 17.95 -7.77 -8.20
C SER A 287 17.28 -7.68 -6.83
N THR A 288 17.20 -8.80 -6.08
CA THR A 288 16.77 -8.76 -4.67
C THR A 288 17.79 -8.06 -3.78
N GLU A 289 19.09 -8.15 -4.10
CA GLU A 289 20.14 -7.43 -3.39
C GLU A 289 19.95 -5.92 -3.48
N ASN A 290 19.64 -5.39 -4.66
CA ASN A 290 19.34 -3.97 -4.82
C ASN A 290 17.99 -3.58 -4.20
N ALA A 291 17.02 -4.49 -4.14
CA ALA A 291 15.76 -4.23 -3.43
C ALA A 291 16.00 -4.10 -1.91
N TRP A 292 16.86 -4.93 -1.33
CA TRP A 292 17.34 -4.79 0.05
C TRP A 292 18.11 -3.49 0.26
N GLU A 293 19.07 -3.17 -0.63
CA GLU A 293 19.83 -1.91 -0.57
C GLU A 293 18.91 -0.68 -0.59
N ASN A 294 17.92 -0.66 -1.48
CA ASN A 294 16.91 0.39 -1.54
C ASN A 294 16.13 0.51 -0.23
N LEU A 295 15.65 -0.61 0.31
CA LEU A 295 14.88 -0.61 1.55
C LEU A 295 15.72 -0.10 2.74
N GLU A 296 16.93 -0.62 2.92
CA GLU A 296 17.80 -0.25 4.04
C GLU A 296 18.29 1.20 3.96
N THR A 297 18.54 1.70 2.74
CA THR A 297 19.00 3.08 2.53
C THR A 297 17.89 4.08 2.81
N GLU A 298 16.66 3.78 2.40
CA GLU A 298 15.54 4.71 2.49
C GLU A 298 14.77 4.58 3.81
N GLN A 299 14.86 3.43 4.49
CA GLN A 299 14.17 3.15 5.75
C GLN A 299 15.06 2.37 6.73
N SER A 300 15.88 3.09 7.51
CA SER A 300 16.66 2.51 8.61
C SER A 300 15.75 2.17 9.81
N GLY A 301 15.03 1.05 9.71
CA GLY A 301 14.03 0.61 10.70
C GLY A 301 12.62 1.11 10.41
N PHE A 302 11.69 0.75 11.29
CA PHE A 302 10.27 1.06 11.13
C PHE A 302 9.92 2.43 11.71
N ASN A 303 9.52 3.37 10.85
CA ASN A 303 9.05 4.69 11.26
C ASN A 303 8.04 5.28 10.26
N PHE A 304 6.82 4.74 10.29
CA PHE A 304 5.76 5.13 9.37
C PHE A 304 5.46 6.63 9.41
N ASP A 305 5.41 7.24 10.60
CA ASP A 305 5.06 8.65 10.75
C ASP A 305 6.13 9.57 10.16
N ALA A 306 7.42 9.21 10.26
CA ALA A 306 8.49 9.96 9.62
C ALA A 306 8.44 9.85 8.09
N VAL A 307 8.21 8.65 7.54
CA VAL A 307 8.08 8.47 6.08
C VAL A 307 6.90 9.26 5.54
N ARG A 308 5.74 9.17 6.21
CA ARG A 308 4.54 9.94 5.87
C ARG A 308 4.80 11.45 5.90
N LYS A 309 5.43 11.92 6.98
CA LYS A 309 5.76 13.34 7.14
C LYS A 309 6.68 13.83 6.03
N GLN A 310 7.72 13.05 5.71
CA GLN A 310 8.66 13.40 4.65
C GLN A 310 7.95 13.49 3.29
N ALA A 311 7.09 12.52 2.95
CA ALA A 311 6.33 12.54 1.71
C ALA A 311 5.41 13.77 1.61
N TYR A 312 4.75 14.15 2.71
CA TYR A 312 3.96 15.38 2.78
C TYR A 312 4.82 16.64 2.55
N GLU A 313 5.98 16.73 3.20
CA GLU A 313 6.89 17.86 3.07
C GLU A 313 7.45 18.01 1.65
N ASP A 314 7.78 16.90 0.98
CA ASP A 314 8.27 16.91 -0.39
C ASP A 314 7.20 17.36 -1.39
N TRP A 315 5.98 16.85 -1.25
CA TRP A 315 4.87 17.33 -2.07
C TRP A 315 4.60 18.80 -1.86
N ASN A 316 4.56 19.23 -0.61
CA ASN A 316 4.33 20.63 -0.28
C ASN A 316 5.41 21.55 -0.88
N LYS A 317 6.67 21.10 -0.83
CA LYS A 317 7.79 21.80 -1.45
C LYS A 317 7.62 21.91 -2.96
N GLU A 318 7.26 20.83 -3.65
CA GLU A 318 7.05 20.87 -5.11
C GLU A 318 5.87 21.75 -5.51
N LEU A 319 4.75 21.67 -4.78
CA LEU A 319 3.54 22.45 -5.06
C LEU A 319 3.72 23.94 -4.75
N SER A 320 4.55 24.28 -3.76
CA SER A 320 4.86 25.67 -3.39
C SER A 320 5.64 26.44 -4.47
N ARG A 321 6.07 25.79 -5.56
CA ARG A 321 6.76 26.44 -6.69
C ARG A 321 5.84 27.37 -7.48
N VAL A 322 4.52 27.18 -7.40
CA VAL A 322 3.53 28.04 -8.03
C VAL A 322 2.52 28.48 -6.96
N LYS A 323 2.44 29.79 -6.72
CA LYS A 323 1.44 30.37 -5.82
C LYS A 323 0.29 30.94 -6.65
N VAL A 324 -0.93 30.54 -6.31
CA VAL A 324 -2.16 31.03 -6.93
C VAL A 324 -2.94 31.84 -5.88
N GLU A 325 -3.50 32.97 -6.28
CA GLU A 325 -4.31 33.84 -5.41
C GLU A 325 -5.56 34.33 -6.17
N GLY A 326 -6.63 34.66 -5.43
CA GLY A 326 -7.83 35.28 -6.01
C GLY A 326 -8.88 34.31 -6.59
N GLY A 327 -8.83 33.03 -6.27
CA GLY A 327 -9.82 32.01 -6.65
C GLY A 327 -10.76 31.58 -5.51
N THR A 328 -11.72 30.71 -5.84
CA THR A 328 -12.51 29.92 -4.89
C THR A 328 -11.76 28.64 -4.50
N TYR A 329 -12.29 27.87 -3.55
CA TYR A 329 -11.73 26.55 -3.19
C TYR A 329 -12.04 25.46 -4.24
N ASP A 330 -13.03 25.69 -5.10
CA ASP A 330 -13.33 24.88 -6.29
C ASP A 330 -12.46 25.29 -7.48
#